data_AF-A0A3S3QRU0-F1
#
_entry.id   AF-A0A3S3QRU0-F1
#
_cell.length_a   1.000
_cell.length_b   1.000
_cell.length_c   1.000
_cell.angle_alpha   90.00
_cell.angle_beta   90.00
_cell.angle_gamma   90.00
#
_symmetry.space_group_name_H-M   'P 1'
#
loop_
_entity.id
_entity.type
_entity.pdbx_description
1 polymer ?
#
loop_
_entity_poly.entity_id
_entity_poly.type
_entity_poly.pdbx_seq_one_letter_code
_entity_poly.pdbx_strand_id
1 'polypeptide(L)'
;MLNKPLILFPCIPILVLTTSQKAVILLGLFFILDFITGILASWIEFKKTNSASEKRYLIQSSKLRLSAVKFICYALGILCAWGIEIVFVIKKIPSGSISTQNLTFTTVVIAFFCAIEFYSIFFENIKRMGFDILLKIQKISSESWKLYKTIKNENNGIN
;
A
#
# COMPACT_ATOMS: atom_id res chain seq x y z
N MET A 1 -16.99 26.46 -24.48
CA MET A 1 -17.11 26.17 -23.03
C MET A 1 -17.20 24.66 -22.88
N LEU A 2 -16.15 24.02 -22.34
CA LEU A 2 -16.00 22.58 -22.36
C LEU A 2 -16.72 21.95 -21.16
N ASN A 3 -17.94 21.44 -21.38
CA ASN A 3 -18.66 20.59 -20.44
C ASN A 3 -17.91 19.27 -20.22
N LYS A 4 -17.29 19.09 -19.05
CA LYS A 4 -16.79 17.78 -18.61
C LYS A 4 -17.38 17.41 -17.24
N PRO A 5 -18.53 16.72 -17.19
CA PRO A 5 -18.93 15.94 -16.04
C PRO A 5 -18.44 14.48 -16.15
N LEU A 6 -17.34 14.21 -16.87
CA LEU A 6 -16.89 12.82 -17.10
C LEU A 6 -16.13 12.23 -15.89
N ILE A 7 -15.62 13.08 -14.99
CA ILE A 7 -14.84 12.66 -13.81
C ILE A 7 -15.75 12.44 -12.58
N LEU A 8 -17.00 12.93 -12.59
CA LEU A 8 -17.90 12.78 -11.45
C LEU A 8 -18.60 11.42 -11.37
N PHE A 9 -18.69 10.68 -12.48
CA PHE A 9 -19.43 9.42 -12.54
C PHE A 9 -18.84 8.25 -11.71
N PRO A 10 -17.51 8.04 -11.59
CA PRO A 10 -16.98 6.95 -10.76
C PRO A 10 -17.01 7.22 -9.25
N CYS A 11 -17.21 8.47 -8.80
CA CYS A 11 -17.16 8.81 -7.36
C CYS A 11 -18.47 8.52 -6.62
N ILE A 12 -19.61 8.64 -7.31
CA ILE A 12 -20.95 8.44 -6.72
C ILE A 12 -21.15 7.01 -6.16
N PRO A 13 -20.76 5.92 -6.84
CA PRO A 13 -20.97 4.57 -6.30
C PRO A 13 -20.08 4.24 -5.09
N ILE A 14 -18.90 4.86 -4.96
CA ILE A 14 -17.97 4.60 -3.84
C ILE A 14 -18.57 5.04 -2.49
N LEU A 15 -19.45 6.04 -2.49
CA LEU A 15 -20.13 6.52 -1.29
C LEU A 15 -21.12 5.49 -0.72
N VAL A 16 -21.80 4.74 -1.59
CA VAL A 16 -22.87 3.79 -1.24
C VAL A 16 -22.34 2.43 -0.78
N LEU A 17 -21.09 2.10 -1.09
CA LEU A 17 -20.49 0.82 -0.71
C LEU A 17 -20.37 0.66 0.81
N THR A 18 -20.46 -0.59 1.26
CA THR A 18 -20.18 -0.97 2.65
C THR A 18 -18.70 -0.81 2.98
N THR A 19 -18.37 -0.67 4.26
CA THR A 19 -16.97 -0.54 4.74
C THR A 19 -16.08 -1.68 4.24
N SER A 20 -16.57 -2.93 4.30
CA SER A 20 -15.83 -4.10 3.81
C SER A 20 -15.59 -4.03 2.29
N GLN A 21 -16.56 -3.59 1.50
CA GLN A 21 -16.40 -3.43 0.05
C GLN A 21 -15.37 -2.35 -0.28
N LYS A 22 -15.39 -1.21 0.42
CA LYS A 22 -14.37 -0.16 0.27
C LYS A 22 -12.99 -0.68 0.63
N ALA A 23 -12.87 -1.48 1.69
CA ALA A 23 -11.62 -2.11 2.09
C ALA A 23 -11.11 -3.10 1.02
N VAL A 24 -11.99 -3.92 0.42
CA VAL A 24 -11.61 -4.82 -0.68
C VAL A 24 -11.14 -4.05 -1.91
N ILE A 25 -11.81 -2.93 -2.26
CA ILE A 25 -11.37 -2.06 -3.36
C ILE A 25 -9.99 -1.46 -3.07
N LEU A 26 -9.76 -1.00 -1.83
CA LEU A 26 -8.45 -0.48 -1.41
C LEU A 26 -7.37 -1.56 -1.51
N LEU A 27 -7.67 -2.79 -1.06
CA LEU A 27 -6.75 -3.92 -1.21
C LEU A 27 -6.45 -4.21 -2.68
N GLY A 28 -7.47 -4.22 -3.54
CA GLY A 28 -7.31 -4.39 -4.98
C GLY A 28 -6.43 -3.31 -5.60
N LEU A 29 -6.58 -2.06 -5.15
CA LEU A 29 -5.74 -0.95 -5.58
C LEU A 29 -4.28 -1.13 -5.14
N PHE A 30 -4.03 -1.50 -3.88
CA PHE A 30 -2.68 -1.82 -3.41
C PHE A 30 -2.07 -3.00 -4.18
N PHE A 31 -2.84 -4.04 -4.45
CA PHE A 31 -2.38 -5.19 -5.20
C PHE A 31 -1.97 -4.83 -6.65
N ILE A 32 -2.75 -3.98 -7.32
CA ILE A 32 -2.41 -3.46 -8.66
C ILE A 32 -1.14 -2.60 -8.60
N LEU A 33 -1.02 -1.74 -7.58
CA LEU A 33 0.17 -0.91 -7.39
C LEU A 33 1.42 -1.76 -7.09
N ASP A 34 1.30 -2.81 -6.26
CA ASP A 34 2.39 -3.75 -6.00
C ASP A 34 2.84 -4.43 -7.31
N PHE A 35 1.89 -4.91 -8.11
CA PHE A 35 2.20 -5.51 -9.40
C PHE A 35 2.91 -4.55 -10.36
N ILE A 36 2.40 -3.32 -10.51
CA ILE A 36 3.01 -2.29 -11.37
C ILE A 36 4.40 -1.92 -10.85
N THR A 37 4.55 -1.65 -9.56
CA THR A 37 5.85 -1.28 -8.97
C THR A 37 6.86 -2.42 -9.05
N GLY A 38 6.42 -3.67 -8.93
CA GLY A 38 7.25 -4.86 -9.12
C GLY A 38 7.76 -5.02 -10.56
N ILE A 39 6.90 -4.75 -11.56
CA ILE A 39 7.31 -4.72 -12.98
C ILE A 39 8.31 -3.59 -13.23
N LEU A 40 8.01 -2.37 -12.75
CA LEU A 40 8.89 -1.21 -12.92
C LEU A 40 10.25 -1.43 -12.27
N ALA A 41 10.30 -2.00 -11.07
CA ALA A 41 11.54 -2.39 -10.40
C ALA A 41 12.36 -3.35 -11.26
N SER A 42 11.72 -4.40 -11.80
CA SER A 42 12.37 -5.37 -12.68
C SER A 42 12.89 -4.72 -13.97
N TRP A 43 12.15 -3.78 -14.54
CA TRP A 43 12.56 -3.06 -15.75
C TRP A 43 13.75 -2.12 -15.52
N ILE A 44 13.77 -1.42 -14.38
CA ILE A 44 14.89 -0.55 -13.99
C ILE A 44 16.14 -1.38 -13.70
N GLU A 45 16.03 -2.51 -12.99
CA GLU A 45 17.13 -3.45 -12.77
C GLU A 45 17.69 -3.97 -14.11
N PHE A 46 16.82 -4.36 -15.05
CA PHE A 46 17.22 -4.79 -16.38
C PHE A 46 17.98 -3.68 -17.13
N LYS A 47 17.46 -2.44 -17.11
CA LYS A 47 18.11 -1.28 -17.75
C LYS A 47 19.47 -0.94 -17.13
N LYS A 48 19.62 -1.06 -15.81
CA LYS A 48 20.89 -0.80 -15.10
C LYS A 48 21.96 -1.85 -15.42
N THR A 49 21.56 -3.09 -15.65
CA THR A 49 22.51 -4.21 -15.75
C THR A 49 23.14 -4.34 -17.13
N ASN A 50 22.56 -3.78 -18.20
CA ASN A 50 23.15 -3.59 -19.55
C ASN A 50 23.98 -4.76 -20.15
N SER A 51 23.83 -5.99 -19.66
CA SER A 51 24.51 -7.18 -20.18
C SER A 51 23.57 -7.94 -21.10
N ALA A 52 23.93 -7.96 -22.37
CA ALA A 52 23.30 -8.72 -23.45
C ALA A 52 23.31 -10.26 -23.26
N SER A 53 23.63 -10.79 -22.07
CA SER A 53 23.82 -12.23 -21.84
C SER A 53 22.64 -12.94 -21.17
N GLU A 54 21.66 -12.23 -20.59
CA GLU A 54 20.44 -12.88 -20.10
C GLU A 54 19.21 -12.13 -20.59
N LYS A 55 18.52 -12.70 -21.58
CA LYS A 55 17.13 -12.36 -21.90
C LYS A 55 16.24 -12.75 -20.71
N ARG A 56 16.34 -12.02 -19.59
CA ARG A 56 15.34 -12.09 -18.54
C ARG A 56 14.09 -11.45 -19.12
N TYR A 57 13.08 -12.27 -19.39
CA TYR A 57 11.78 -11.79 -19.84
C TYR A 57 11.32 -10.63 -18.95
N LEU A 58 10.86 -9.53 -19.58
CA LEU A 58 10.37 -8.32 -18.91
C LEU A 58 9.29 -8.63 -17.85
N ILE A 59 8.59 -9.75 -18.03
CA ILE A 59 7.67 -10.33 -17.06
C ILE A 59 8.24 -11.69 -16.66
N GLN A 60 8.87 -11.76 -15.49
CA GLN A 60 9.32 -13.04 -14.96
C GLN A 60 8.09 -13.87 -14.57
N SER A 61 7.95 -15.08 -15.11
CA SER A 61 6.82 -15.98 -14.80
C SER A 61 6.65 -16.20 -13.28
N SER A 62 7.75 -16.18 -12.53
CA SER A 62 7.76 -16.25 -11.07
C SER A 62 6.98 -15.12 -10.40
N LYS A 63 7.05 -13.88 -10.91
CA LYS A 63 6.35 -12.72 -10.35
C LYS A 63 4.83 -12.79 -10.61
N LEU A 64 4.42 -13.21 -11.81
CA LEU A 64 3.01 -13.48 -12.10
C LEU A 64 2.45 -14.61 -11.22
N ARG A 65 3.20 -15.71 -11.07
CA ARG A 65 2.82 -16.83 -10.19
C ARG A 65 2.68 -16.37 -8.73
N LEU A 66 3.64 -15.59 -8.24
CA LEU A 66 3.61 -15.08 -6.86
C LEU A 66 2.40 -14.14 -6.63
N SER A 67 2.12 -13.25 -7.58
CA SER A 67 0.94 -12.38 -7.55
C SER A 67 -0.35 -13.23 -7.53
N ALA A 68 -0.47 -14.22 -8.41
CA ALA A 68 -1.63 -15.12 -8.41
C ALA A 68 -1.81 -15.87 -7.07
N VAL A 69 -0.72 -16.36 -6.47
CA VAL A 69 -0.78 -17.01 -5.14
C VAL A 69 -1.24 -16.03 -4.07
N LYS A 70 -0.68 -14.80 -4.02
CA LYS A 70 -1.13 -13.75 -3.09
C LYS A 70 -2.63 -13.49 -3.26
N PHE A 71 -3.10 -13.32 -4.50
CA PHE A 71 -4.51 -13.09 -4.79
C PHE A 71 -5.41 -14.20 -4.23
N ILE A 72 -5.07 -15.47 -4.50
CA ILE A 72 -5.83 -16.62 -4.00
C ILE A 72 -5.79 -16.66 -2.46
N CYS A 73 -4.62 -16.47 -1.85
CA CYS A 73 -4.47 -16.45 -0.40
C CYS A 73 -5.30 -15.34 0.26
N TYR A 74 -5.30 -14.13 -0.30
CA TYR A 74 -6.10 -13.02 0.22
C TYR A 74 -7.59 -13.25 0.04
N ALA A 75 -8.01 -13.73 -1.13
CA ALA A 75 -9.41 -14.06 -1.39
C ALA A 75 -9.92 -15.12 -0.41
N LEU A 76 -9.18 -16.22 -0.22
CA LEU A 76 -9.52 -17.27 0.73
C LEU A 76 -9.50 -16.75 2.17
N GLY A 77 -8.48 -15.98 2.56
CA GLY A 77 -8.38 -15.41 3.91
C GLY A 77 -9.55 -14.50 4.25
N ILE A 78 -9.99 -13.67 3.29
CA ILE A 78 -11.17 -12.80 3.46
C ILE A 78 -12.44 -13.63 3.56
N LEU A 79 -12.61 -14.66 2.72
CA LEU A 79 -13.78 -15.54 2.78
C LEU A 79 -13.85 -16.31 4.10
N CYS A 80 -12.72 -16.83 4.60
CA CYS A 80 -12.64 -17.48 5.90
C CYS A 80 -12.96 -16.51 7.03
N ALA A 81 -12.42 -15.28 7.01
CA ALA A 81 -12.71 -14.26 8.02
C ALA A 81 -14.19 -13.89 8.05
N TRP A 82 -14.80 -13.72 6.88
CA TRP A 82 -16.24 -13.47 6.75
C TRP A 82 -17.08 -14.65 7.22
N GLY A 83 -16.68 -15.89 6.89
CA GLY A 83 -17.33 -17.11 7.37
C GLY A 83 -17.29 -17.25 8.90
N ILE A 84 -16.14 -16.97 9.51
CA ILE A 84 -15.99 -16.93 10.98
C ILE A 84 -16.90 -15.86 11.58
N GLU A 85 -16.97 -14.67 10.98
CA GLU A 85 -17.83 -13.59 11.45
C GLU A 85 -19.32 -14.00 11.48
N ILE A 86 -19.75 -14.76 10.47
CA ILE A 86 -21.12 -15.31 10.40
C ILE A 86 -21.33 -16.43 11.42
N VAL A 87 -20.44 -17.43 11.47
CA VAL A 87 -20.60 -18.61 12.34
C VAL A 87 -20.59 -18.23 13.81
N PHE A 88 -19.70 -17.32 14.21
CA PHE A 88 -19.58 -16.88 15.60
C PHE A 88 -20.43 -15.66 15.95
N VAL A 89 -21.22 -15.15 14.99
CA VAL A 89 -22.11 -13.98 15.16
C VAL A 89 -21.36 -12.82 15.83
N ILE A 90 -20.14 -12.56 15.35
CA ILE A 90 -19.25 -11.55 15.95
C ILE A 90 -19.90 -10.19 15.76
N LYS A 91 -20.23 -9.52 16.86
CA LYS A 91 -20.79 -8.17 16.82
C LYS A 91 -19.77 -7.18 16.26
N LYS A 92 -20.25 -6.25 15.44
CA LYS A 92 -19.42 -5.17 14.90
C LYS A 92 -18.85 -4.35 16.06
N ILE A 93 -17.56 -4.04 16.01
CA ILE A 93 -16.87 -3.26 17.04
C ILE A 93 -17.27 -1.79 16.86
N PRO A 94 -17.93 -1.16 17.85
CA PRO A 94 -18.23 0.26 17.78
C PRO A 94 -16.93 1.05 17.87
N SER A 95 -16.68 1.87 16.86
CA SER A 95 -15.46 2.69 16.70
C SER A 95 -15.58 4.08 17.34
N GLY A 96 -16.58 4.26 18.22
CA GLY A 96 -16.76 5.34 19.19
C GLY A 96 -16.33 6.73 18.69
N SER A 97 -15.09 7.10 18.98
CA SER A 97 -14.53 8.45 18.79
C SER A 97 -13.57 8.59 17.59
N ILE A 98 -13.22 7.49 16.91
CA ILE A 98 -12.18 7.46 15.86
C ILE A 98 -12.81 7.38 14.46
N SER A 99 -13.95 6.71 14.33
CA SER A 99 -14.60 6.52 13.03
C SER A 99 -16.11 6.46 13.19
N THR A 100 -16.83 7.03 12.23
CA THR A 100 -18.29 6.94 12.12
C THR A 100 -18.77 5.58 11.61
N GLN A 101 -17.85 4.72 11.14
CA GLN A 101 -18.17 3.39 10.62
C GLN A 101 -17.69 2.29 11.56
N ASN A 102 -18.59 1.36 11.88
CA ASN A 102 -18.29 0.18 12.69
C ASN A 102 -17.26 -0.71 12.02
N LEU A 103 -16.26 -1.15 12.77
CA LEU A 103 -15.25 -2.08 12.28
C LEU A 103 -15.75 -3.52 12.41
N THR A 104 -15.54 -4.30 11.36
CA THR A 104 -15.80 -5.75 11.37
C THR A 104 -14.49 -6.52 11.43
N PHE A 105 -14.55 -7.76 11.91
CA PHE A 105 -13.38 -8.64 11.90
C PHE A 105 -12.83 -8.82 10.49
N THR A 106 -13.72 -8.99 9.50
CA THR A 106 -13.34 -9.04 8.07
C THR A 106 -12.58 -7.78 7.64
N THR A 107 -13.00 -6.59 8.08
CA THR A 107 -12.32 -5.33 7.74
C THR A 107 -10.91 -5.27 8.32
N VAL A 108 -10.70 -5.79 9.53
CA VAL A 108 -9.38 -5.86 10.17
C VAL A 108 -8.45 -6.79 9.38
N VAL A 109 -8.94 -7.95 8.96
CA VAL A 109 -8.16 -8.90 8.13
C VAL A 109 -7.78 -8.27 6.78
N ILE A 110 -8.72 -7.57 6.12
CA ILE A 110 -8.42 -6.85 4.88
C ILE A 110 -7.37 -5.76 5.13
N ALA A 111 -7.49 -5.00 6.21
CA ALA A 111 -6.52 -3.95 6.57
C ALA A 111 -5.11 -4.53 6.81
N PHE A 112 -5.02 -5.72 7.41
CA PHE A 112 -3.75 -6.44 7.56
C PHE A 112 -3.14 -6.82 6.21
N PHE A 113 -3.93 -7.34 5.26
CA PHE A 113 -3.45 -7.61 3.90
C PHE A 113 -3.03 -6.32 3.16
N CYS A 114 -3.77 -5.22 3.35
CA CYS A 114 -3.36 -3.92 2.82
C CYS A 114 -1.99 -3.49 3.38
N ALA A 115 -1.71 -3.73 4.66
CA ALA A 115 -0.42 -3.40 5.27
C ALA A 115 0.73 -4.24 4.68
N ILE A 116 0.49 -5.53 4.38
CA ILE A 116 1.46 -6.39 3.70
C ILE A 116 1.80 -5.85 2.30
N GLU A 117 0.78 -5.51 1.51
CA GLU A 117 0.97 -4.98 0.16
C GLU A 117 1.66 -3.61 0.18
N PHE A 118 1.27 -2.74 1.11
CA PHE A 118 1.95 -1.48 1.34
C PHE A 118 3.44 -1.71 1.65
N TYR A 119 3.77 -2.67 2.51
CA TYR A 119 5.16 -3.00 2.81
C TYR A 119 5.93 -3.45 1.56
N SER A 120 5.34 -4.33 0.74
CA SER A 120 5.97 -4.83 -0.50
C SER A 120 6.22 -3.69 -1.50
N ILE A 121 5.27 -2.77 -1.66
CA ILE A 121 5.46 -1.58 -2.51
C ILE A 121 6.64 -0.72 -2.00
N PHE A 122 6.57 -0.27 -0.76
CA PHE A 122 7.48 0.77 -0.26
C PHE A 122 8.88 0.24 0.07
N PHE A 123 8.97 -0.94 0.67
CA PHE A 123 10.24 -1.46 1.19
C PHE A 123 10.92 -2.46 0.25
N GLU A 124 10.16 -3.16 -0.59
CA GLU A 124 10.72 -4.11 -1.56
C GLU A 124 10.86 -3.47 -2.94
N ASN A 125 9.74 -3.11 -3.58
CA ASN A 125 9.75 -2.69 -4.98
C ASN A 125 10.43 -1.33 -5.19
N ILE A 126 10.06 -0.30 -4.41
CA ILE A 126 10.67 1.02 -4.56
C ILE A 126 12.17 1.01 -4.19
N LYS A 127 12.56 0.23 -3.18
CA LYS A 127 13.98 0.03 -2.84
C LYS A 127 14.77 -0.58 -4.00
N ARG A 128 14.21 -1.60 -4.67
CA ARG A 128 14.79 -2.23 -5.86
C ARG A 128 14.91 -1.30 -7.07
N MET A 129 14.02 -0.32 -7.21
CA MET A 129 14.16 0.75 -8.20
C MET A 129 15.40 1.64 -7.96
N GLY A 130 16.05 1.53 -6.80
CA GLY A 130 17.18 2.35 -6.38
C GLY A 130 16.76 3.62 -5.63
N PHE A 131 15.48 3.73 -5.27
CA PHE A 131 15.00 4.72 -4.33
C PHE A 131 15.01 4.11 -2.93
N ASP A 132 16.12 4.25 -2.22
CA ASP A 132 16.19 3.83 -0.83
C ASP A 132 15.47 4.87 0.04
N ILE A 133 14.14 4.75 0.10
CA ILE A 133 13.26 5.67 0.83
C ILE A 133 13.70 5.79 2.28
N LEU A 134 14.15 4.71 2.90
CA LEU A 134 14.67 4.71 4.27
C LEU A 134 15.90 5.60 4.43
N LEU A 135 16.89 5.47 3.53
CA LEU A 135 18.08 6.33 3.56
C LEU A 135 17.72 7.79 3.28
N LYS A 136 16.76 8.05 2.37
CA LYS A 136 16.31 9.40 2.06
C LYS A 136 15.56 10.05 3.22
N ILE A 137 14.69 9.29 3.90
CA ILE A 137 13.99 9.72 5.11
C ILE A 137 14.98 9.93 6.26
N GLN A 138 15.93 9.02 6.48
CA GLN A 138 16.98 9.17 7.49
C GLN A 138 17.84 10.42 7.23
N LYS A 139 18.15 10.70 5.96
CA LYS A 139 18.89 11.90 5.60
C LYS A 139 18.08 13.16 5.91
N ILE A 140 16.83 13.22 5.47
CA ILE A 140 15.91 14.35 5.74
C ILE A 140 15.68 14.54 7.25
N SER A 141 15.50 13.45 8.01
CA SER A 141 15.30 13.52 9.45
C SER A 141 16.56 13.97 10.19
N SER A 142 17.75 13.52 9.75
CA SER A 142 19.02 13.95 10.31
C SER A 142 19.31 15.43 10.03
N GLU A 143 18.98 15.92 8.83
CA GLU A 143 19.12 17.33 8.47
C GLU A 143 18.13 18.21 9.23
N SER A 144 16.87 17.77 9.34
CA SER A 144 15.85 18.43 10.18
C SER A 144 16.26 18.48 11.66
N TRP A 145 16.84 17.39 12.18
CA TRP A 145 17.32 17.32 13.56
C TRP A 145 18.53 18.22 13.81
N LYS A 146 19.43 18.33 12.82
CA LYS A 146 20.55 19.29 12.87
C LYS A 146 20.05 20.73 12.87
N LEU A 147 19.11 21.07 11.99
CA LEU A 147 18.48 22.40 11.97
C LEU A 147 17.80 22.73 13.30
N TYR A 148 17.03 21.79 13.85
CA TYR A 148 16.41 21.95 15.16
C TYR A 148 17.45 22.20 16.28
N LYS A 149 18.55 21.44 16.28
CA LYS A 149 19.65 21.64 17.24
C LYS A 149 20.34 22.99 17.08
N THR A 150 20.55 23.45 15.84
CA THR A 150 21.15 24.77 15.57
C THR A 150 20.26 25.89 16.11
N ILE A 151 18.96 25.87 15.80
CA ILE A 151 17.99 26.86 16.30
C ILE A 151 17.91 26.83 17.84
N LYS A 152 17.93 25.64 18.44
CA LYS A 152 17.90 25.50 19.91
C LYS A 152 19.17 26.02 20.58
N ASN A 153 20.34 25.80 19.97
CA ASN A 153 21.61 26.29 20.51
C ASN A 153 21.77 27.81 20.34
N GLU A 154 21.31 28.39 19.22
CA GLU A 154 21.26 29.85 19.06
C GLU A 154 20.36 30.51 20.13
N ASN A 155 19.17 29.96 20.39
CA ASN A 155 18.28 30.47 21.43
C ASN A 155 18.86 30.36 22.85
N ASN A 156 19.74 29.39 23.10
CA ASN A 156 20.39 29.22 24.41
C ASN A 156 21.66 30.07 24.58
N GLY A 157 22.23 30.62 23.50
CA GLY A 157 23.41 31.50 23.54
C GLY A 157 23.08 33.00 23.64
N ILE A 158 21.79 33.35 23.71
CA ILE A 158 21.28 34.72 23.83
C ILE A 158 20.75 35.00 25.26
N ASN A 159 20.89 34.04 26.19
CA ASN A 159 20.78 34.27 27.64
C ASN A 159 22.17 34.29 28.29
#